data_AF-A0A6L0WN85-F1
#
_entry.id   AF-A0A6L0WN85-F1
#
_cell.length_a   1.000
_cell.length_b   1.000
_cell.length_c   1.000
_cell.angle_alpha   90.00
_cell.angle_beta   90.00
_cell.angle_gamma   90.00
#
_symmetry.space_group_name_H-M   'P 1'
#
loop_
_entity.id
_entity.type
_entity.pdbx_description
1 polymer ?
#
loop_
_entity_poly.entity_id
_entity_poly.type
_entity_poly.pdbx_seq_one_letter_code
_entity_poly.pdbx_strand_id
1 'polypeptide(L)'
;MATSRAALCAVAVVCVVLAAACAPARAIYVGTPAAALFEEFKRTYRRAYGTLAEEQQRLANFERNLELMREHQARNPHARFGITKFFDLSEAEFAARYLNGAAYFAAAKQHAGQHYRKARADLSAVPDAVDWREKGAVTPVKDQGACGSCWAFSVVGNIESQWARAGHGLVSLSEQQLVSCDDKDNGCNGGLMLQAFEWLLRHMYGIVFTEKSYPYTSGNGDVAECLNSSKLVPGAQIDGYVMIPSNETVMAAWLAENGPIAIAVDASSFMSYQSGVLTSCAGDALNHGVLLVGYNKTGGVPYWVIKNSWGEDWGEKGYVRVVMGLNACLLSEYPVSAHVPRSLTPGPGTESEERAPKRVTVEQMMCTDMYCREGCKKSLLTANVCYKNGGGGSSMTKCGPQKVLMCSYSNPHCFGPGLCLETPDGKCAPYFLGSIMNTCQYT
;
A
#
# COMPACT_ATOMS: atom_id res chain seq x y z
N MET A 1 2.14 50.05 55.45
CA MET A 1 2.25 48.70 54.85
C MET A 1 1.18 48.62 53.77
N ALA A 2 1.47 49.01 52.54
CA ALA A 2 2.13 48.23 51.48
C ALA A 2 1.28 47.03 50.98
N THR A 3 0.76 47.20 49.74
CA THR A 3 0.45 46.20 48.68
C THR A 3 -0.53 45.06 49.00
N SER A 4 -1.49 44.65 48.16
CA SER A 4 -1.58 44.66 46.69
C SER A 4 -3.04 44.54 46.24
N ARG A 5 -3.43 45.36 45.26
CA ARG A 5 -4.60 45.18 44.38
C ARG A 5 -4.12 44.45 43.13
N ALA A 6 -4.64 43.27 42.83
CA ALA A 6 -4.71 42.71 41.48
C ALA A 6 -5.58 41.45 41.48
N ALA A 7 -6.21 41.17 40.34
CA ALA A 7 -6.99 39.96 40.00
C ALA A 7 -8.49 39.96 40.37
N LEU A 8 -9.24 40.95 39.85
CA LEU A 8 -10.66 40.80 39.52
C LEU A 8 -11.00 41.62 38.27
N CYS A 9 -10.39 41.24 37.15
CA CYS A 9 -10.78 41.70 35.80
C CYS A 9 -10.18 40.73 34.76
N ALA A 10 -10.63 39.47 34.76
CA ALA A 10 -10.17 38.48 33.78
C ALA A 10 -11.21 37.38 33.50
N VAL A 11 -12.50 37.72 33.43
CA VAL A 11 -13.56 36.75 33.05
C VAL A 11 -14.38 37.20 31.82
N ALA A 12 -14.09 38.37 31.23
CA ALA A 12 -14.84 38.87 30.07
C ALA A 12 -14.14 38.73 28.70
N VAL A 13 -13.12 37.84 28.55
CA VAL A 13 -12.39 37.69 27.27
C VAL A 13 -12.45 36.27 26.67
N VAL A 14 -13.10 35.29 27.31
CA VAL A 14 -13.07 33.89 26.81
C VAL A 14 -14.28 33.50 25.94
N CYS A 15 -15.21 34.42 25.63
CA CYS A 15 -16.38 34.12 24.77
C CYS A 15 -16.29 34.67 23.33
N VAL A 16 -15.10 34.94 22.79
CA VAL A 16 -14.92 35.30 21.37
C VAL A 16 -14.21 34.20 20.53
N VAL A 17 -13.77 33.10 21.14
CA VAL A 17 -12.95 32.10 20.41
C VAL A 17 -13.75 30.86 19.92
N LEU A 18 -15.06 30.77 20.12
CA LEU A 18 -15.86 29.62 19.67
C LEU A 18 -16.95 29.95 18.63
N ALA A 19 -16.73 30.98 17.82
CA ALA A 19 -17.57 31.25 16.63
C ALA A 19 -16.80 31.13 15.30
N ALA A 20 -15.51 30.76 15.32
CA ALA A 20 -14.70 30.60 14.10
C ALA A 20 -14.84 29.22 13.42
N ALA A 21 -15.61 28.28 13.99
CA ALA A 21 -15.69 26.90 13.52
C ALA A 21 -16.69 26.64 12.37
N CYS A 22 -17.20 27.67 11.69
CA CYS A 22 -18.10 27.48 10.54
C CYS A 22 -18.04 28.58 9.48
N ALA A 23 -16.92 29.28 9.34
CA ALA A 23 -16.70 30.02 8.11
C ALA A 23 -16.44 29.00 6.99
N PRO A 24 -17.25 28.92 5.92
CA PRO A 24 -16.89 28.09 4.76
C PRO A 24 -15.53 28.57 4.26
N ALA A 25 -14.65 27.67 3.79
CA ALA A 25 -13.32 28.04 3.27
C ALA A 25 -13.36 29.21 2.26
N ARG A 26 -14.50 29.39 1.57
CA ARG A 26 -14.84 30.58 0.76
C ARG A 26 -14.64 31.92 1.48
N ALA A 27 -14.99 32.05 2.76
CA ALA A 27 -15.01 33.33 3.45
C ALA A 27 -13.61 33.86 3.84
N ILE A 28 -12.59 33.00 3.90
CA ILE A 28 -11.24 33.38 4.34
C ILE A 28 -10.46 34.12 3.24
N TYR A 29 -10.77 33.85 1.96
CA TYR A 29 -9.98 34.34 0.83
C TYR A 29 -10.66 35.42 -0.02
N VAL A 30 -11.92 35.74 0.26
CA VAL A 30 -12.67 36.73 -0.53
C VAL A 30 -12.19 38.13 -0.18
N GLY A 31 -11.68 38.86 -1.18
CA GLY A 31 -11.21 40.24 -1.04
C GLY A 31 -9.75 40.39 -0.58
N THR A 32 -9.06 39.31 -0.21
CA THR A 32 -7.62 39.34 0.10
C THR A 32 -6.80 39.28 -1.19
N PRO A 33 -5.83 40.18 -1.41
CA PRO A 33 -4.94 40.11 -2.58
C PRO A 33 -4.13 38.81 -2.58
N ALA A 34 -3.97 38.18 -3.75
CA ALA A 34 -3.21 36.93 -3.88
C ALA A 34 -1.76 37.05 -3.37
N ALA A 35 -1.12 38.20 -3.60
CA ALA A 35 0.21 38.49 -3.06
C ALA A 35 0.28 38.40 -1.53
N ALA A 36 -0.74 38.88 -0.80
CA ALA A 36 -0.76 38.78 0.66
C ALA A 36 -0.95 37.33 1.14
N LEU A 37 -1.79 36.56 0.44
CA LEU A 37 -1.95 35.13 0.70
C LEU A 37 -0.67 34.34 0.40
N PHE A 38 0.07 34.74 -0.63
CA PHE A 38 1.33 34.13 -1.01
C PHE A 38 2.44 34.37 0.03
N GLU A 39 2.53 35.58 0.60
CA GLU A 39 3.45 35.86 1.72
C GLU A 39 3.15 34.97 2.93
N GLU A 40 1.87 34.83 3.28
CA GLU A 40 1.43 33.96 4.37
C GLU A 40 1.69 32.47 4.06
N PHE A 41 1.49 32.05 2.81
CA PHE A 41 1.84 30.71 2.33
C PHE A 41 3.34 30.45 2.48
N LYS A 42 4.20 31.39 2.07
CA LYS A 42 5.66 31.26 2.24
C LYS A 42 6.03 31.08 3.70
N ARG A 43 5.43 31.86 4.60
CA ARG A 43 5.66 31.74 6.05
C ARG A 43 5.19 30.39 6.60
N THR A 44 4.01 29.95 6.19
CA THR A 44 3.38 28.71 6.68
C THR A 44 4.16 27.47 6.26
N TYR A 45 4.54 27.38 4.98
CA TYR A 45 5.25 26.23 4.42
C TYR A 45 6.76 26.42 4.30
N ARG A 46 7.29 27.48 4.93
CA ARG A 46 8.72 27.83 4.98
C ARG A 46 9.35 27.85 3.60
N ARG A 47 8.66 28.46 2.63
CA ARG A 47 9.16 28.58 1.25
C ARG A 47 10.17 29.71 1.14
N ALA A 48 11.27 29.42 0.46
CA ALA A 48 12.27 30.38 0.04
C ALA A 48 12.66 30.04 -1.40
N TYR A 49 12.79 31.06 -2.24
CA TYR A 49 13.11 30.91 -3.67
C TYR A 49 14.47 31.52 -3.96
N GLY A 50 15.20 30.93 -4.91
CA GLY A 50 16.58 31.31 -5.17
C GLY A 50 16.72 32.62 -5.94
N THR A 51 15.70 33.01 -6.70
CA THR A 51 15.71 34.21 -7.54
C THR A 51 14.35 34.91 -7.55
N LEU A 52 14.34 36.22 -7.84
CA LEU A 52 13.10 36.98 -8.03
C LEU A 52 12.25 36.42 -9.17
N ALA A 53 12.88 35.94 -10.25
CA ALA A 53 12.18 35.34 -11.37
C ALA A 53 11.46 34.04 -10.98
N GLU A 54 12.12 33.19 -10.18
CA GLU A 54 11.47 31.99 -9.61
C GLU A 54 10.30 32.37 -8.71
N GLU A 55 10.48 33.35 -7.82
CA GLU A 55 9.43 33.80 -6.91
C GLU A 55 8.21 34.36 -7.66
N GLN A 56 8.43 35.12 -8.73
CA GLN A 56 7.37 35.62 -9.61
C GLN A 56 6.62 34.48 -10.30
N GLN A 57 7.33 33.46 -10.78
CA GLN A 57 6.70 32.27 -11.36
C GLN A 57 5.88 31.49 -10.32
N ARG A 58 6.39 31.36 -9.09
CA ARG A 58 5.72 30.69 -7.97
C ARG A 58 4.45 31.43 -7.55
N LEU A 59 4.49 32.76 -7.55
CA LEU A 59 3.30 33.60 -7.34
C LEU A 59 2.27 33.42 -8.47
N ALA A 60 2.69 33.39 -9.73
CA ALA A 60 1.79 33.16 -10.87
C ALA A 60 1.10 31.78 -10.79
N ASN A 61 1.86 30.73 -10.42
CA ASN A 61 1.29 29.41 -10.15
C ASN A 61 0.29 29.45 -9.00
N PHE A 62 0.63 30.16 -7.92
CA PHE A 62 -0.24 30.33 -6.75
C PHE A 62 -1.56 31.02 -7.11
N GLU A 63 -1.52 32.08 -7.91
CA GLU A 63 -2.73 32.76 -8.43
C GLU A 63 -3.58 31.83 -9.29
N ARG A 64 -2.96 31.05 -10.17
CA ARG A 64 -3.67 30.04 -10.98
C ARG A 64 -4.33 28.97 -10.10
N ASN A 65 -3.65 28.51 -9.06
CA ASN A 65 -4.17 27.50 -8.14
C ASN A 65 -5.32 28.03 -7.28
N LEU A 66 -5.33 29.33 -6.95
CA LEU A 66 -6.50 29.96 -6.31
C LEU A 66 -7.74 29.92 -7.22
N GLU A 67 -7.57 30.11 -8.54
CA GLU A 67 -8.66 30.01 -9.52
C GLU A 67 -9.20 28.56 -9.59
N LEU A 68 -8.30 27.60 -9.81
CA LEU A 68 -8.65 26.16 -9.88
C LEU A 68 -9.33 25.68 -8.59
N MET A 69 -8.82 26.09 -7.44
CA MET A 69 -9.41 25.79 -6.14
C MET A 69 -10.87 26.26 -6.06
N ARG A 70 -11.20 27.45 -6.58
CA ARG A 70 -12.59 27.95 -6.61
C ARG A 70 -13.46 27.12 -7.54
N GLU A 71 -12.95 26.71 -8.70
CA GLU A 71 -13.65 25.83 -9.63
C GLU A 71 -13.94 24.45 -9.00
N HIS A 72 -12.95 23.86 -8.32
CA HIS A 72 -13.12 22.60 -7.60
C HIS A 72 -14.13 22.74 -6.46
N GLN A 73 -14.05 23.81 -5.67
CA GLN A 73 -14.99 24.07 -4.57
C GLN A 73 -16.42 24.27 -5.08
N ALA A 74 -16.62 24.90 -6.24
CA ALA A 74 -17.94 25.08 -6.85
C ALA A 74 -18.56 23.75 -7.32
N ARG A 75 -17.73 22.84 -7.83
CA ARG A 75 -18.15 21.50 -8.29
C ARG A 75 -18.35 20.49 -7.15
N ASN A 76 -17.80 20.77 -5.97
CA ASN A 76 -17.81 19.86 -4.83
C ASN A 76 -18.44 20.52 -3.59
N PRO A 77 -19.77 20.61 -3.51
CA PRO A 77 -20.46 21.28 -2.40
C PRO A 77 -20.24 20.58 -1.03
N HIS A 78 -19.88 19.30 -1.05
CA HIS A 78 -19.65 18.47 0.14
C HIS A 78 -18.18 18.36 0.56
N ALA A 79 -17.27 19.00 -0.17
CA ALA A 79 -15.85 19.07 0.18
C ALA A 79 -15.41 20.51 0.47
N ARG A 80 -14.23 20.62 1.08
CA ARG A 80 -13.51 21.86 1.33
C ARG A 80 -12.16 21.81 0.63
N PHE A 81 -11.89 22.87 -0.09
CA PHE A 81 -10.62 23.13 -0.73
C PHE A 81 -9.98 24.36 -0.12
N GLY A 82 -8.67 24.39 -0.08
CA GLY A 82 -7.91 25.50 0.49
C GLY A 82 -6.44 25.40 0.12
N ILE A 83 -5.66 26.39 0.57
CA ILE A 83 -4.20 26.43 0.35
C ILE A 83 -3.56 25.22 1.02
N THR A 84 -2.77 24.47 0.26
CA THR A 84 -1.96 23.32 0.68
C THR A 84 -0.49 23.58 0.39
N LYS A 85 0.40 22.69 0.84
CA LYS A 85 1.85 22.79 0.57
C LYS A 85 2.21 22.82 -0.91
N PHE A 86 1.31 22.42 -1.81
CA PHE A 86 1.57 22.33 -3.25
C PHE A 86 1.25 23.61 -4.03
N PHE A 87 0.67 24.64 -3.40
CA PHE A 87 0.05 25.77 -4.11
C PHE A 87 1.00 26.63 -4.95
N ASP A 88 2.32 26.53 -4.78
CA ASP A 88 3.31 27.22 -5.61
C ASP A 88 3.73 26.43 -6.86
N LEU A 89 3.24 25.21 -7.04
CA LEU A 89 3.55 24.38 -8.19
C LEU A 89 2.54 24.61 -9.32
N SER A 90 3.01 24.54 -10.56
CA SER A 90 2.10 24.37 -11.69
C SER A 90 1.51 22.94 -11.71
N GLU A 91 0.38 22.73 -12.38
CA GLU A 91 -0.23 21.40 -12.55
C GLU A 91 0.77 20.39 -13.14
N ALA A 92 1.58 20.81 -14.11
CA ALA A 92 2.61 19.98 -14.73
C ALA A 92 3.76 19.63 -13.77
N GLU A 93 4.26 20.60 -12.99
CA GLU A 93 5.28 20.33 -11.96
C GLU A 93 4.74 19.43 -10.86
N PHE A 94 3.49 19.60 -10.44
CA PHE A 94 2.83 18.75 -9.46
C PHE A 94 2.73 17.31 -9.97
N ALA A 95 2.23 17.14 -11.20
CA ALA A 95 2.11 15.83 -11.83
C ALA A 95 3.48 15.13 -11.94
N ALA A 96 4.52 15.84 -12.38
CA ALA A 96 5.84 15.26 -12.56
C ALA A 96 6.51 14.83 -11.24
N ARG A 97 6.19 15.47 -10.11
CA ARG A 97 6.86 15.23 -8.82
C ARG A 97 6.10 14.32 -7.87
N TYR A 98 4.76 14.35 -7.90
CA TYR A 98 3.93 13.71 -6.87
C TYR A 98 2.96 12.65 -7.40
N LEU A 99 2.78 12.58 -8.72
CA LEU A 99 1.88 11.62 -9.36
C LEU A 99 2.67 10.51 -10.05
N ASN A 100 1.96 9.45 -10.38
CA ASN A 100 2.40 8.41 -11.31
C ASN A 100 2.15 8.86 -12.76
N GLY A 101 2.95 8.37 -13.71
CA GLY A 101 2.71 8.63 -15.12
C GLY A 101 1.39 8.01 -15.62
N ALA A 102 0.46 8.82 -16.12
CA ALA A 102 -0.84 8.32 -16.61
C ALA A 102 -0.72 7.26 -17.73
N ALA A 103 0.38 7.32 -18.50
CA ALA A 103 0.70 6.36 -19.56
C ALA A 103 0.86 4.92 -19.02
N TYR A 104 1.34 4.73 -17.80
CA TYR A 104 1.50 3.40 -17.21
C TYR A 104 0.14 2.70 -17.06
N PHE A 105 -0.84 3.40 -16.47
CA PHE A 105 -2.17 2.84 -16.27
C PHE A 105 -2.92 2.65 -17.59
N ALA A 106 -2.74 3.56 -18.55
CA ALA A 106 -3.30 3.40 -19.90
C ALA A 106 -2.77 2.14 -20.60
N ALA A 107 -1.46 1.90 -20.54
CA ALA A 107 -0.84 0.69 -21.07
C ALA A 107 -1.33 -0.57 -20.35
N ALA A 108 -1.41 -0.54 -19.01
CA ALA A 108 -1.90 -1.67 -18.22
C ALA A 108 -3.35 -2.06 -18.60
N LYS A 109 -4.22 -1.06 -18.83
CA LYS A 109 -5.62 -1.28 -19.22
C LYS A 109 -5.74 -1.98 -20.58
N GLN A 110 -4.83 -1.72 -21.53
CA GLN A 110 -4.79 -2.43 -22.81
C GLN A 110 -4.46 -3.94 -22.66
N HIS A 111 -3.79 -4.32 -21.57
CA HIS A 111 -3.41 -5.71 -21.27
C HIS A 111 -4.29 -6.39 -20.21
N ALA A 112 -5.28 -5.70 -19.63
CA ALA A 112 -6.04 -6.12 -18.44
C ALA A 112 -6.99 -7.33 -18.61
N GLY A 113 -6.94 -8.05 -19.74
CA GLY A 113 -7.88 -9.11 -20.07
C GLY A 113 -7.41 -10.55 -19.89
N GLN A 114 -6.09 -10.83 -19.85
CA GLN A 114 -5.65 -12.16 -20.31
C GLN A 114 -5.13 -13.14 -19.25
N HIS A 115 -4.63 -12.72 -18.07
CA HIS A 115 -3.89 -13.67 -17.21
C HIS A 115 -4.03 -13.56 -15.68
N TYR A 116 -4.88 -12.66 -15.16
CA TYR A 116 -4.93 -12.41 -13.71
C TYR A 116 -6.07 -13.13 -12.99
N ARG A 117 -5.78 -13.68 -11.80
CA ARG A 117 -6.78 -14.27 -10.90
C ARG A 117 -7.74 -13.17 -10.42
N LYS A 118 -9.01 -13.29 -10.79
CA LYS A 118 -10.07 -12.39 -10.30
C LYS A 118 -10.57 -12.85 -8.93
N ALA A 119 -10.69 -11.91 -8.00
CA ALA A 119 -11.31 -12.16 -6.71
C ALA A 119 -12.81 -12.46 -6.85
N ARG A 120 -13.33 -13.24 -5.89
CA ARG A 120 -14.78 -13.35 -5.64
C ARG A 120 -15.08 -12.54 -4.38
N ALA A 121 -16.31 -12.03 -4.29
CA ALA A 121 -16.80 -11.35 -3.10
C ALA A 121 -18.20 -11.86 -2.79
N ASP A 122 -18.51 -12.04 -1.51
CA ASP A 122 -19.85 -12.33 -1.05
C ASP A 122 -20.66 -11.03 -0.94
N LEU A 123 -21.76 -10.94 -1.71
CA LEU A 123 -22.63 -9.77 -1.74
C LEU A 123 -23.82 -9.89 -0.79
N SER A 124 -23.97 -11.01 -0.08
CA SER A 124 -25.16 -11.31 0.73
C SER A 124 -25.30 -10.42 1.98
N ALA A 125 -24.19 -9.98 2.57
CA ALA A 125 -24.16 -9.22 3.81
C ALA A 125 -23.04 -8.18 3.83
N VAL A 126 -23.08 -7.21 2.90
CA VAL A 126 -22.11 -6.11 2.85
C VAL A 126 -22.45 -5.07 3.93
N PRO A 127 -21.60 -4.84 4.96
CA PRO A 127 -21.88 -3.86 6.01
C PRO A 127 -22.09 -2.45 5.46
N ASP A 128 -22.80 -1.61 6.22
CA ASP A 128 -23.04 -0.21 5.81
C ASP A 128 -21.80 0.67 5.95
N ALA A 129 -20.90 0.35 6.87
CA ALA A 129 -19.63 1.06 7.04
C ALA A 129 -18.51 0.12 7.49
N VAL A 130 -17.31 0.38 7.00
CA VAL A 130 -16.08 -0.32 7.40
C VAL A 130 -14.95 0.70 7.43
N ASP A 131 -14.14 0.66 8.49
CA ASP A 131 -12.90 1.42 8.57
C ASP A 131 -11.77 0.54 9.14
N TRP A 132 -10.79 0.20 8.31
CA TRP A 132 -9.68 -0.64 8.71
C TRP A 132 -8.65 0.07 9.59
N ARG A 133 -8.73 1.40 9.71
CA ARG A 133 -7.92 2.18 10.66
C ARG A 133 -8.31 1.84 12.10
N GLU A 134 -9.62 1.75 12.36
CA GLU A 134 -10.16 1.40 13.68
C GLU A 134 -9.87 -0.06 14.06
N LYS A 135 -9.64 -0.93 13.07
CA LYS A 135 -9.29 -2.34 13.25
C LYS A 135 -7.78 -2.59 13.42
N GLY A 136 -6.96 -1.54 13.48
CA GLY A 136 -5.52 -1.67 13.65
C GLY A 136 -4.80 -2.34 12.47
N ALA A 137 -5.38 -2.27 11.27
CA ALA A 137 -4.82 -2.87 10.06
C ALA A 137 -4.21 -1.85 9.10
N VAL A 138 -4.05 -0.59 9.50
CA VAL A 138 -3.52 0.49 8.66
C VAL A 138 -2.43 1.23 9.42
N THR A 139 -1.22 1.30 8.86
CA THR A 139 -0.08 2.05 9.42
C THR A 139 -0.31 3.57 9.37
N PRO A 140 0.49 4.38 10.10
CA PRO A 140 0.47 5.84 9.95
C PRO A 140 0.67 6.29 8.49
N VAL A 141 0.23 7.50 8.17
CA VAL A 141 0.45 8.08 6.83
C VAL A 141 1.93 8.41 6.66
N LYS A 142 2.47 8.09 5.49
CA LYS A 142 3.85 8.38 5.09
C LYS A 142 3.88 9.52 4.05
N ASP A 143 5.07 10.01 3.72
CA ASP A 143 5.26 11.07 2.71
C ASP A 143 6.26 10.58 1.65
N GLN A 144 5.80 10.45 0.40
CA GLN A 144 6.61 10.05 -0.74
C GLN A 144 7.57 11.17 -1.19
N GLY A 145 7.32 12.41 -0.78
CA GLY A 145 8.08 13.59 -1.21
C GLY A 145 7.98 13.85 -2.71
N ALA A 146 9.02 14.46 -3.29
CA ALA A 146 9.09 14.82 -4.70
C ALA A 146 9.53 13.63 -5.59
N CYS A 147 8.93 12.46 -5.37
CA CYS A 147 9.19 11.23 -6.08
C CYS A 147 7.86 10.59 -6.48
N GLY A 148 7.69 10.20 -7.74
CA GLY A 148 6.50 9.53 -8.28
C GLY A 148 6.36 8.06 -7.84
N SER A 149 6.63 7.75 -6.57
CA SER A 149 6.67 6.41 -5.98
C SER A 149 5.34 5.97 -5.35
N CYS A 150 4.23 6.70 -5.56
CA CYS A 150 2.91 6.38 -5.01
C CYS A 150 2.45 4.93 -5.28
N TRP A 151 2.87 4.34 -6.40
CA TRP A 151 2.63 2.93 -6.74
C TRP A 151 3.23 1.98 -5.67
N ALA A 152 4.43 2.27 -5.19
CA ALA A 152 5.09 1.50 -4.14
C ALA A 152 4.38 1.67 -2.80
N PHE A 153 3.99 2.91 -2.43
CA PHE A 153 3.22 3.17 -1.21
C PHE A 153 1.85 2.48 -1.20
N SER A 154 1.17 2.43 -2.35
CA SER A 154 -0.11 1.72 -2.51
C SER A 154 0.06 0.21 -2.29
N VAL A 155 1.08 -0.40 -2.90
CA VAL A 155 1.40 -1.82 -2.73
C VAL A 155 1.79 -2.13 -1.30
N VAL A 156 2.73 -1.38 -0.73
CA VAL A 156 3.23 -1.63 0.62
C VAL A 156 2.12 -1.48 1.64
N GLY A 157 1.32 -0.41 1.58
CA GLY A 157 0.19 -0.22 2.47
C GLY A 157 -0.85 -1.35 2.38
N ASN A 158 -1.06 -1.92 1.19
CA ASN A 158 -1.91 -3.10 1.03
C ASN A 158 -1.29 -4.34 1.71
N ILE A 159 0.01 -4.61 1.49
CA ILE A 159 0.69 -5.76 2.10
C ILE A 159 0.70 -5.67 3.63
N GLU A 160 0.99 -4.49 4.19
CA GLU A 160 0.93 -4.24 5.65
C GLU A 160 -0.44 -4.63 6.21
N SER A 161 -1.50 -4.23 5.51
CA SER A 161 -2.88 -4.48 5.93
C SER A 161 -3.29 -5.96 5.81
N GLN A 162 -2.92 -6.61 4.70
CA GLN A 162 -3.18 -8.03 4.49
C GLN A 162 -2.41 -8.90 5.48
N TRP A 163 -1.18 -8.52 5.80
CA TRP A 163 -0.34 -9.18 6.80
C TRP A 163 -0.92 -9.10 8.21
N ALA A 164 -1.36 -7.90 8.62
CA ALA A 164 -2.04 -7.69 9.90
C ALA A 164 -3.33 -8.52 9.99
N ARG A 165 -4.16 -8.52 8.93
CA ARG A 165 -5.39 -9.33 8.84
C ARG A 165 -5.15 -10.84 8.91
N ALA A 166 -4.00 -11.31 8.43
CA ALA A 166 -3.63 -12.72 8.49
C ALA A 166 -3.17 -13.18 9.89
N GLY A 167 -3.10 -12.26 10.87
CA GLY A 167 -2.81 -12.55 12.28
C GLY A 167 -1.36 -12.31 12.70
N HIS A 168 -0.53 -11.69 11.85
CA HIS A 168 0.91 -11.51 12.12
C HIS A 168 1.26 -10.19 12.84
N GLY A 169 0.27 -9.33 13.10
CA GLY A 169 0.46 -7.99 13.68
C GLY A 169 0.78 -6.92 12.63
N LEU A 170 0.53 -5.66 12.96
CA LEU A 170 0.78 -4.53 12.07
C LEU A 170 2.27 -4.15 12.11
N VAL A 171 2.92 -4.15 10.96
CA VAL A 171 4.34 -3.80 10.79
C VAL A 171 4.48 -2.79 9.66
N SER A 172 5.34 -1.79 9.84
CA SER A 172 5.69 -0.86 8.76
C SER A 172 6.71 -1.50 7.83
N LEU A 173 6.41 -1.54 6.54
CA LEU A 173 7.18 -2.17 5.49
C LEU A 173 7.82 -1.13 4.57
N SER A 174 8.87 -1.52 3.82
CA SER A 174 9.72 -0.62 3.05
C SER A 174 9.19 -0.38 1.63
N GLU A 175 8.85 0.87 1.30
CA GLU A 175 8.67 1.28 -0.09
C GLU A 175 10.00 1.37 -0.84
N GLN A 176 11.10 1.69 -0.14
CA GLN A 176 12.43 1.83 -0.75
C GLN A 176 12.89 0.56 -1.44
N GLN A 177 12.54 -0.61 -0.90
CA GLN A 177 12.80 -1.89 -1.55
C GLN A 177 12.21 -1.92 -2.97
N LEU A 178 10.97 -1.49 -3.16
CA LEU A 178 10.36 -1.45 -4.49
C LEU A 178 11.00 -0.36 -5.34
N VAL A 179 11.13 0.84 -4.80
CA VAL A 179 11.65 2.00 -5.54
C VAL A 179 13.07 1.79 -6.07
N SER A 180 13.93 1.11 -5.30
CA SER A 180 15.33 0.89 -5.66
C SER A 180 15.61 -0.43 -6.38
N CYS A 181 14.82 -1.49 -6.12
CA CYS A 181 15.15 -2.84 -6.60
C CYS A 181 14.22 -3.38 -7.69
N ASP A 182 13.01 -2.85 -7.82
CA ASP A 182 12.10 -3.27 -8.89
C ASP A 182 12.62 -2.80 -10.25
N ASP A 183 12.98 -3.77 -11.10
CA ASP A 183 13.52 -3.55 -12.45
C ASP A 183 12.43 -3.54 -13.54
N LYS A 184 11.15 -3.69 -13.16
CA LYS A 184 9.97 -3.59 -14.05
C LYS A 184 9.33 -2.21 -14.00
N ASP A 185 9.37 -1.57 -12.85
CA ASP A 185 8.91 -0.21 -12.64
C ASP A 185 10.10 0.79 -12.66
N ASN A 186 9.83 2.10 -12.65
CA ASN A 186 10.84 3.14 -12.92
C ASN A 186 11.13 4.02 -11.70
N GLY A 187 11.05 3.46 -10.49
CA GLY A 187 11.35 4.18 -9.24
C GLY A 187 10.51 5.46 -9.10
N CYS A 188 11.18 6.61 -9.02
CA CYS A 188 10.53 7.93 -8.92
C CYS A 188 9.84 8.41 -10.21
N ASN A 189 10.04 7.75 -11.34
CA ASN A 189 9.38 8.08 -12.60
C ASN A 189 8.06 7.32 -12.80
N GLY A 190 7.61 6.58 -11.79
CA GLY A 190 6.34 5.86 -11.81
C GLY A 190 6.47 4.34 -11.96
N GLY A 191 5.34 3.66 -11.80
CA GLY A 191 5.26 2.20 -11.76
C GLY A 191 3.83 1.69 -11.60
N LEU A 192 3.61 0.38 -11.56
CA LEU A 192 2.29 -0.24 -11.49
C LEU A 192 2.20 -1.23 -10.35
N MET A 193 1.12 -1.14 -9.55
CA MET A 193 0.96 -2.01 -8.38
C MET A 193 0.96 -3.51 -8.75
N LEU A 194 0.43 -3.91 -9.92
CA LEU A 194 0.52 -5.30 -10.38
C LEU A 194 1.95 -5.72 -10.71
N GLN A 195 2.73 -4.85 -11.36
CA GLN A 195 4.12 -5.17 -11.71
C GLN A 195 4.96 -5.34 -10.46
N ALA A 196 4.81 -4.45 -9.49
CA ALA A 196 5.44 -4.56 -8.18
C ALA A 196 5.09 -5.85 -7.43
N PHE A 197 3.81 -6.28 -7.41
CA PHE A 197 3.43 -7.58 -6.83
C PHE A 197 4.08 -8.75 -7.58
N GLU A 198 4.09 -8.73 -8.91
CA GLU A 198 4.75 -9.76 -9.72
C GLU A 198 6.26 -9.80 -9.47
N TRP A 199 6.90 -8.64 -9.41
CA TRP A 199 8.33 -8.52 -9.16
C TRP A 199 8.68 -9.09 -7.79
N LEU A 200 7.93 -8.72 -6.73
CA LEU A 200 8.10 -9.27 -5.40
C LEU A 200 8.04 -10.79 -5.41
N LEU A 201 7.01 -11.37 -6.03
CA LEU A 201 6.82 -12.82 -6.07
C LEU A 201 7.95 -13.54 -6.83
N ARG A 202 8.37 -12.99 -7.97
CA ARG A 202 9.38 -13.64 -8.85
C ARG A 202 10.82 -13.45 -8.38
N HIS A 203 11.17 -12.27 -7.86
CA HIS A 203 12.55 -11.92 -7.55
C HIS A 203 12.85 -11.90 -6.05
N MET A 204 11.82 -11.63 -5.22
CA MET A 204 11.97 -11.55 -3.76
C MET A 204 11.25 -12.69 -3.02
N TYR A 205 10.73 -13.69 -3.73
CA TYR A 205 9.91 -14.77 -3.15
C TYR A 205 8.74 -14.24 -2.30
N GLY A 206 8.21 -13.08 -2.68
CA GLY A 206 7.14 -12.36 -1.99
C GLY A 206 7.56 -11.62 -0.73
N ILE A 207 8.86 -11.56 -0.41
CA ILE A 207 9.36 -10.93 0.82
C ILE A 207 9.38 -9.41 0.68
N VAL A 208 8.82 -8.73 1.67
CA VAL A 208 8.95 -7.28 1.86
C VAL A 208 9.69 -7.01 3.17
N PHE A 209 10.72 -6.16 3.12
CA PHE A 209 11.51 -5.78 4.29
C PHE A 209 10.79 -4.75 5.16
N THR A 210 11.17 -4.68 6.43
CA THR A 210 10.66 -3.63 7.33
C THR A 210 11.20 -2.26 6.95
N GLU A 211 10.37 -1.22 7.10
CA GLU A 211 10.74 0.19 6.90
C GLU A 211 11.98 0.54 7.74
N LYS A 212 12.04 0.05 8.98
CA LYS A 212 13.16 0.29 9.89
C LYS A 212 14.49 -0.25 9.36
N SER A 213 14.48 -1.40 8.70
CA SER A 213 15.70 -2.02 8.15
C SER A 213 16.08 -1.47 6.77
N TYR A 214 15.11 -0.95 6.02
CA TYR A 214 15.33 -0.34 4.71
C TYR A 214 14.50 0.95 4.58
N PRO A 215 14.97 2.07 5.15
CA PRO A 215 14.21 3.31 5.22
C PRO A 215 13.99 3.97 3.86
N TYR A 216 12.87 4.67 3.72
CA TYR A 216 12.59 5.52 2.57
C TYR A 216 13.52 6.73 2.50
N THR A 217 14.32 6.79 1.43
CA THR A 217 15.30 7.87 1.16
C THR A 217 15.00 8.63 -0.13
N SER A 218 14.04 8.17 -0.95
CA SER A 218 13.75 8.78 -2.25
C SER A 218 12.87 10.03 -2.18
N GLY A 219 12.59 10.59 -1.00
CA GLY A 219 11.70 11.74 -0.82
C GLY A 219 12.15 13.03 -1.52
N ASN A 220 13.42 13.13 -1.91
CA ASN A 220 13.95 14.26 -2.68
C ASN A 220 13.92 14.03 -4.21
N GLY A 221 13.44 12.88 -4.67
CA GLY A 221 13.43 12.48 -6.08
C GLY A 221 14.59 11.59 -6.50
N ASP A 222 15.59 11.39 -5.64
CA ASP A 222 16.74 10.54 -5.95
C ASP A 222 16.42 9.05 -5.68
N VAL A 223 16.79 8.18 -6.62
CA VAL A 223 16.67 6.73 -6.45
C VAL A 223 18.02 6.17 -6.06
N ALA A 224 18.15 5.73 -4.81
CA ALA A 224 19.35 5.04 -4.33
C ALA A 224 19.46 3.66 -4.98
N GLU A 225 20.68 3.12 -5.06
CA GLU A 225 20.90 1.75 -5.53
C GLU A 225 20.16 0.72 -4.67
N CYS A 226 19.78 -0.40 -5.29
CA CYS A 226 19.19 -1.53 -4.58
C CYS A 226 20.16 -2.07 -3.51
N LEU A 227 19.74 -2.05 -2.26
CA LEU A 227 20.53 -2.52 -1.14
C LEU A 227 20.44 -4.04 -1.06
N ASN A 228 21.59 -4.70 -1.21
CA ASN A 228 21.74 -6.12 -0.90
C ASN A 228 22.58 -6.27 0.38
N SER A 229 21.91 -6.43 1.52
CA SER A 229 22.57 -6.51 2.82
C SER A 229 21.93 -7.57 3.73
N SER A 230 22.76 -8.31 4.47
CA SER A 230 22.31 -9.24 5.51
C SER A 230 21.66 -8.54 6.72
N LYS A 231 21.74 -7.20 6.79
CA LYS A 231 21.08 -6.40 7.83
C LYS A 231 19.60 -6.12 7.55
N LEU A 232 19.13 -6.43 6.33
CA LEU A 232 17.73 -6.27 5.96
C LEU A 232 16.87 -7.29 6.71
N VAL A 233 15.77 -6.82 7.30
CA VAL A 233 14.88 -7.64 8.13
C VAL A 233 13.57 -7.89 7.37
N PRO A 234 13.25 -9.14 7.01
CA PRO A 234 11.94 -9.50 6.44
C PRO A 234 10.82 -9.09 7.41
N GLY A 235 9.84 -8.33 6.90
CA GLY A 235 8.69 -7.86 7.67
C GLY A 235 7.39 -8.61 7.33
N ALA A 236 7.19 -8.92 6.05
CA ALA A 236 6.03 -9.64 5.56
C ALA A 236 6.38 -10.52 4.36
N GLN A 237 5.51 -11.49 4.06
CA GLN A 237 5.61 -12.31 2.87
C GLN A 237 4.23 -12.51 2.22
N ILE A 238 4.17 -12.30 0.91
CA ILE A 238 3.00 -12.60 0.08
C ILE A 238 3.27 -13.85 -0.75
N ASP A 239 2.22 -14.60 -1.08
CA ASP A 239 2.32 -15.78 -1.97
C ASP A 239 1.47 -15.63 -3.25
N GLY A 240 0.80 -14.49 -3.41
CA GLY A 240 0.03 -14.16 -4.59
C GLY A 240 -0.57 -12.77 -4.53
N TYR A 241 -1.39 -12.47 -5.53
CA TYR A 241 -2.24 -11.28 -5.58
C TYR A 241 -3.53 -11.61 -6.34
N VAL A 242 -4.50 -10.70 -6.28
CA VAL A 242 -5.77 -10.78 -7.00
C VAL A 242 -6.13 -9.41 -7.57
N MET A 243 -6.80 -9.43 -8.72
CA MET A 243 -7.54 -8.26 -9.20
C MET A 243 -8.99 -8.35 -8.72
N ILE A 244 -9.50 -7.24 -8.21
CA ILE A 244 -10.90 -7.13 -7.83
C ILE A 244 -11.66 -6.65 -9.07
N PRO A 245 -12.85 -7.19 -9.36
CA PRO A 245 -13.67 -6.68 -10.47
C PRO A 245 -13.92 -5.17 -10.36
N SER A 246 -13.87 -4.44 -11.49
CA SER A 246 -14.21 -3.01 -11.57
C SER A 246 -15.71 -2.81 -11.33
N ASN A 247 -16.10 -2.84 -10.05
CA ASN A 247 -17.46 -2.64 -9.58
C ASN A 247 -17.40 -2.23 -8.10
N GLU A 248 -17.89 -1.04 -7.78
CA GLU A 248 -17.83 -0.49 -6.43
C GLU A 248 -18.56 -1.32 -5.37
N THR A 249 -19.63 -2.03 -5.75
CA THR A 249 -20.34 -2.94 -4.82
C THR A 249 -19.48 -4.16 -4.49
N VAL A 250 -18.82 -4.73 -5.50
CA VAL A 250 -17.86 -5.84 -5.32
C VAL A 250 -16.66 -5.38 -4.52
N MET A 251 -16.13 -4.18 -4.77
CA MET A 251 -15.04 -3.60 -4.00
C MET A 251 -15.44 -3.39 -2.53
N ALA A 252 -16.66 -2.92 -2.25
CA ALA A 252 -17.13 -2.70 -0.88
C ALA A 252 -17.23 -4.04 -0.12
N ALA A 253 -17.84 -5.04 -0.76
CA ALA A 253 -17.94 -6.40 -0.23
C ALA A 253 -16.55 -6.99 0.04
N TRP A 254 -15.66 -6.92 -0.95
CA TRP A 254 -14.32 -7.45 -0.84
C TRP A 254 -13.53 -6.73 0.25
N LEU A 255 -13.56 -5.39 0.30
CA LEU A 255 -12.89 -4.58 1.33
C LEU A 255 -13.38 -4.95 2.73
N ALA A 256 -14.70 -5.12 2.90
CA ALA A 256 -15.31 -5.43 4.19
C ALA A 256 -14.82 -6.78 4.75
N GLU A 257 -14.72 -7.78 3.88
CA GLU A 257 -14.31 -9.13 4.25
C GLU A 257 -12.79 -9.26 4.30
N ASN A 258 -12.07 -8.68 3.33
CA ASN A 258 -10.69 -8.98 3.00
C ASN A 258 -9.67 -7.86 3.28
N GLY A 259 -10.08 -6.70 3.76
CA GLY A 259 -9.12 -5.65 4.10
C GLY A 259 -8.87 -4.62 3.00
N PRO A 260 -7.99 -3.64 3.28
CA PRO A 260 -7.63 -2.56 2.36
C PRO A 260 -7.21 -3.02 0.97
N ILE A 261 -7.53 -2.21 -0.05
CA ILE A 261 -7.29 -2.49 -1.48
C ILE A 261 -6.33 -1.43 -2.04
N ALA A 262 -5.29 -1.86 -2.75
CA ALA A 262 -4.47 -0.95 -3.54
C ALA A 262 -5.26 -0.55 -4.80
N ILE A 263 -5.53 0.75 -4.96
CA ILE A 263 -6.30 1.29 -6.10
C ILE A 263 -5.51 2.37 -6.82
N ALA A 264 -5.87 2.65 -8.07
CA ALA A 264 -5.45 3.86 -8.76
C ALA A 264 -6.61 4.87 -8.80
N VAL A 265 -6.27 6.15 -8.85
CA VAL A 265 -7.23 7.25 -9.05
C VAL A 265 -6.66 8.29 -10.01
N ASP A 266 -7.53 9.14 -10.55
CA ASP A 266 -7.18 10.45 -11.08
C ASP A 266 -7.13 11.46 -9.91
N ALA A 267 -5.92 11.83 -9.50
CA ALA A 267 -5.65 12.73 -8.40
C ALA A 267 -5.52 14.20 -8.83
N SER A 268 -5.91 14.57 -10.05
CA SER A 268 -5.75 15.96 -10.54
C SER A 268 -6.53 16.96 -9.68
N SER A 269 -7.64 16.53 -9.07
CA SER A 269 -8.43 17.36 -8.13
C SER A 269 -7.93 17.32 -6.68
N PHE A 270 -6.89 16.57 -6.35
CA PHE A 270 -6.47 16.36 -4.96
C PHE A 270 -5.55 17.47 -4.43
N MET A 271 -4.86 18.19 -5.32
CA MET A 271 -3.82 19.16 -4.96
C MET A 271 -4.28 20.17 -3.89
N SER A 272 -5.53 20.64 -3.97
CA SER A 272 -6.11 21.64 -3.05
C SER A 272 -7.14 21.08 -2.06
N TYR A 273 -7.32 19.76 -2.01
CA TYR A 273 -8.25 19.13 -1.07
C TYR A 273 -7.81 19.32 0.39
N GLN A 274 -8.77 19.65 1.26
CA GLN A 274 -8.55 19.76 2.71
C GLN A 274 -9.44 18.80 3.50
N SER A 275 -10.73 18.73 3.19
CA SER A 275 -11.67 17.87 3.93
C SER A 275 -13.00 17.68 3.21
N GLY A 276 -13.87 16.83 3.76
CA GLY A 276 -15.20 16.54 3.23
C GLY A 276 -15.20 15.47 2.14
N VAL A 277 -16.30 15.35 1.40
CA VAL A 277 -16.48 14.30 0.38
C VAL A 277 -16.37 14.89 -1.01
N LEU A 278 -15.36 14.47 -1.76
CA LEU A 278 -15.23 14.76 -3.19
C LEU A 278 -16.37 14.07 -3.94
N THR A 279 -17.23 14.87 -4.57
CA THR A 279 -18.40 14.43 -5.34
C THR A 279 -18.20 14.60 -6.85
N SER A 280 -17.28 15.48 -7.24
CA SER A 280 -16.80 15.68 -8.59
C SER A 280 -15.28 15.65 -8.57
N CYS A 281 -14.72 14.73 -9.35
CA CYS A 281 -13.28 14.56 -9.51
C CYS A 281 -12.96 14.53 -11.00
N ALA A 282 -11.75 14.92 -11.38
CA ALA A 282 -11.26 14.64 -12.72
C ALA A 282 -11.36 13.11 -12.96
N GLY A 283 -11.72 12.74 -14.19
CA GLY A 283 -11.92 11.34 -14.58
C GLY A 283 -11.32 11.07 -15.94
N ASP A 284 -10.25 11.80 -16.28
CA ASP A 284 -9.66 11.79 -17.62
C ASP A 284 -8.65 10.64 -17.73
N ALA A 285 -7.79 10.48 -16.70
CA ALA A 285 -6.82 9.40 -16.67
C ALA A 285 -6.35 9.07 -15.24
N LEU A 286 -6.23 7.77 -14.95
CA LEU A 286 -5.55 7.29 -13.75
C LEU A 286 -4.11 7.80 -13.74
N ASN A 287 -3.70 8.41 -12.64
CA ASN A 287 -2.37 9.01 -12.48
C ASN A 287 -1.81 8.87 -11.06
N HIS A 288 -2.47 8.18 -10.14
CA HIS A 288 -1.99 8.10 -8.75
C HIS A 288 -2.37 6.79 -8.07
N GLY A 289 -1.40 6.15 -7.41
CA GLY A 289 -1.61 4.94 -6.61
C GLY A 289 -1.92 5.29 -5.16
N VAL A 290 -3.03 4.78 -4.62
CA VAL A 290 -3.48 5.05 -3.24
C VAL A 290 -4.04 3.78 -2.60
N LEU A 291 -4.33 3.83 -1.29
CA LEU A 291 -4.87 2.68 -0.57
C LEU A 291 -6.30 2.97 -0.10
N LEU A 292 -7.25 2.16 -0.57
CA LEU A 292 -8.64 2.19 -0.12
C LEU A 292 -8.75 1.46 1.22
N VAL A 293 -9.14 2.15 2.29
CA VAL A 293 -9.10 1.62 3.67
C VAL A 293 -10.46 1.52 4.34
N GLY A 294 -11.51 2.09 3.74
CA GLY A 294 -12.84 2.08 4.34
C GLY A 294 -13.91 2.66 3.44
N TYR A 295 -15.15 2.60 3.92
CA TYR A 295 -16.30 3.30 3.35
C TYR A 295 -17.39 3.53 4.41
N ASN A 296 -18.33 4.41 4.11
CA ASN A 296 -19.52 4.63 4.91
C ASN A 296 -20.71 4.98 4.02
N LYS A 297 -21.81 4.22 4.13
CA LYS A 297 -23.06 4.39 3.39
C LYS A 297 -24.18 5.06 4.20
N THR A 298 -23.99 5.28 5.50
CA THR A 298 -25.05 5.73 6.42
C THR A 298 -25.26 7.24 6.44
N GLY A 299 -24.34 8.02 5.84
CA GLY A 299 -24.43 9.48 5.75
C GLY A 299 -25.20 9.98 4.52
N GLY A 300 -25.51 11.28 4.49
CA GLY A 300 -26.21 11.92 3.35
C GLY A 300 -25.43 11.89 2.02
N VAL A 301 -24.11 11.70 2.07
CA VAL A 301 -23.27 11.42 0.91
C VAL A 301 -22.40 10.20 1.23
N PRO A 302 -22.74 9.00 0.72
CA PRO A 302 -21.91 7.82 0.87
C PRO A 302 -20.50 8.03 0.32
N TYR A 303 -19.48 7.58 1.04
CA TYR A 303 -18.08 7.82 0.66
C TYR A 303 -17.15 6.64 0.93
N TRP A 304 -16.11 6.56 0.11
CA TRP A 304 -14.87 5.82 0.33
C TRP A 304 -13.91 6.60 1.22
N VAL A 305 -13.06 5.89 1.97
CA VAL A 305 -11.94 6.45 2.74
C VAL A 305 -10.65 5.95 2.12
N ILE A 306 -9.81 6.89 1.68
CA ILE A 306 -8.58 6.60 0.94
C ILE A 306 -7.39 7.18 1.72
N LYS A 307 -6.38 6.35 1.97
CA LYS A 307 -5.07 6.76 2.51
C LYS A 307 -4.18 7.21 1.36
N ASN A 308 -3.63 8.42 1.48
CA ASN A 308 -2.67 8.97 0.53
C ASN A 308 -1.22 8.85 1.06
N SER A 309 -0.24 9.23 0.24
CA SER A 309 1.20 9.17 0.52
C SER A 309 1.85 10.55 0.49
N TRP A 310 1.12 11.60 0.84
CA TRP A 310 1.58 13.00 0.80
C TRP A 310 1.74 13.62 2.18
N GLY A 311 1.96 12.80 3.21
CA GLY A 311 2.09 13.26 4.59
C GLY A 311 0.75 13.58 5.27
N GLU A 312 0.80 13.68 6.60
CA GLU A 312 -0.37 13.98 7.43
C GLU A 312 -0.81 15.46 7.35
N ASP A 313 0.03 16.33 6.80
CA ASP A 313 -0.24 17.76 6.63
C ASP A 313 -1.09 18.07 5.39
N TRP A 314 -1.43 17.06 4.59
CA TRP A 314 -2.35 17.15 3.47
C TRP A 314 -3.70 16.49 3.77
N GLY A 315 -4.80 17.05 3.27
CA GLY A 315 -6.15 16.48 3.41
C GLY A 315 -6.58 16.26 4.87
N GLU A 316 -7.33 15.19 5.11
CA GLU A 316 -7.84 14.85 6.44
C GLU A 316 -6.82 13.99 7.20
N LYS A 317 -5.71 14.62 7.62
CA LYS A 317 -4.56 13.91 8.22
C LYS A 317 -3.97 12.85 7.28
N GLY A 318 -3.81 13.20 6.00
CA GLY A 318 -3.31 12.32 4.96
C GLY A 318 -4.36 11.45 4.25
N TYR A 319 -5.64 11.63 4.59
CA TYR A 319 -6.75 10.90 3.99
C TYR A 319 -7.63 11.79 3.12
N VAL A 320 -8.35 11.17 2.18
CA VAL A 320 -9.37 11.81 1.35
C VAL A 320 -10.62 10.94 1.32
N ARG A 321 -11.79 11.60 1.28
CA ARG A 321 -13.07 10.92 1.09
C ARG A 321 -13.63 11.22 -0.29
N VAL A 322 -14.05 10.18 -0.98
CA VAL A 322 -14.57 10.24 -2.36
C VAL A 322 -15.94 9.58 -2.41
N VAL A 323 -16.89 10.19 -3.11
CA VAL A 323 -18.26 9.68 -3.22
C VAL A 323 -18.31 8.25 -3.78
N MET A 324 -19.20 7.42 -3.24
CA MET A 324 -19.45 6.07 -3.75
C MET A 324 -20.49 6.07 -4.88
N GLY A 325 -20.40 5.08 -5.76
CA GLY A 325 -21.43 4.74 -6.74
C GLY A 325 -21.35 5.51 -8.07
N LEU A 326 -20.35 6.37 -8.23
CA LEU A 326 -20.15 7.20 -9.43
C LEU A 326 -18.84 6.90 -10.17
N ASN A 327 -18.06 5.91 -9.70
CA ASN A 327 -16.67 5.69 -10.11
C ASN A 327 -15.87 7.01 -10.15
N ALA A 328 -16.09 7.87 -9.14
CA ALA A 328 -15.43 9.16 -9.07
C ALA A 328 -13.92 8.97 -9.01
N CYS A 329 -13.18 9.83 -9.70
CA CYS A 329 -11.73 9.70 -9.89
C CYS A 329 -11.28 8.38 -10.56
N LEU A 330 -12.17 7.65 -11.25
CA LEU A 330 -11.88 6.34 -11.83
C LEU A 330 -11.43 5.28 -10.80
N LEU A 331 -11.82 5.43 -9.53
CA LEU A 331 -11.31 4.62 -8.42
C LEU A 331 -11.52 3.11 -8.56
N SER A 332 -12.49 2.67 -9.37
CA SER A 332 -12.78 1.25 -9.58
C SER A 332 -11.98 0.61 -10.70
N GLU A 333 -11.21 1.38 -11.47
CA GLU A 333 -10.57 0.91 -12.71
C GLU A 333 -9.31 0.06 -12.50
N TYR A 334 -8.64 0.17 -11.34
CA TYR A 334 -7.43 -0.60 -11.04
C TYR A 334 -7.36 -1.11 -9.58
N PRO A 335 -8.31 -1.94 -9.10
CA PRO A 335 -8.31 -2.41 -7.72
C PRO A 335 -7.62 -3.77 -7.60
N VAL A 336 -6.57 -3.83 -6.79
CA VAL A 336 -5.71 -5.01 -6.63
C VAL A 336 -5.35 -5.24 -5.16
N SER A 337 -5.09 -6.49 -4.79
CA SER A 337 -4.63 -6.81 -3.44
C SER A 337 -3.68 -7.99 -3.44
N ALA A 338 -2.68 -7.94 -2.57
CA ALA A 338 -1.89 -9.09 -2.20
C ALA A 338 -2.74 -10.18 -1.56
N HIS A 339 -2.25 -11.41 -1.65
CA HIS A 339 -2.71 -12.56 -0.90
C HIS A 339 -1.60 -12.94 0.09
N VAL A 340 -1.99 -13.07 1.35
CA VAL A 340 -1.13 -13.54 2.43
C VAL A 340 -1.73 -14.86 2.94
N PRO A 341 -0.93 -15.94 3.04
CA PRO A 341 -1.41 -17.18 3.62
C PRO A 341 -1.76 -16.94 5.10
N ARG A 342 -2.94 -17.39 5.56
CA ARG A 342 -3.34 -17.23 6.96
C ARG A 342 -2.32 -17.90 7.90
N SER A 343 -1.90 -17.18 8.94
CA SER A 343 -1.10 -17.77 10.02
C SER A 343 -1.92 -18.83 10.76
N LEU A 344 -1.47 -20.08 10.79
CA LEU A 344 -2.08 -21.15 11.60
C LEU A 344 -1.68 -21.05 13.09
N THR A 345 -1.66 -19.85 13.67
CA THR A 345 -1.42 -19.66 15.11
C THR A 345 -2.75 -19.47 15.85
N PRO A 346 -3.07 -20.32 16.84
CA PRO A 346 -4.37 -20.32 17.51
C PRO A 346 -4.47 -19.16 18.51
N GLY A 347 -5.40 -18.24 18.26
CA GLY A 347 -5.93 -17.37 19.32
C GLY A 347 -6.97 -18.13 20.16
N PRO A 348 -7.18 -17.77 21.44
CA PRO A 348 -8.14 -18.46 22.29
C PRO A 348 -9.56 -17.96 21.94
N GLY A 349 -10.40 -18.84 21.41
CA GLY A 349 -11.80 -18.51 21.21
C GLY A 349 -12.53 -19.46 20.27
N THR A 350 -13.36 -20.30 20.89
CA THR A 350 -14.46 -21.10 20.33
C THR A 350 -14.08 -22.18 19.32
N GLU A 351 -14.10 -23.41 19.83
CA GLU A 351 -14.32 -24.64 19.06
C GLU A 351 -15.53 -24.44 18.13
N SER A 352 -15.23 -24.15 16.88
CA SER A 352 -16.08 -24.43 15.74
C SER A 352 -15.42 -25.60 15.05
N GLU A 353 -16.11 -26.74 14.99
CA GLU A 353 -15.73 -27.92 14.19
C GLU A 353 -15.68 -27.55 12.69
N GLU A 354 -14.64 -26.82 12.29
CA GLU A 354 -14.29 -26.63 10.90
C GLU A 354 -13.02 -27.43 10.62
N ARG A 355 -13.26 -28.55 9.96
CA ARG A 355 -12.32 -29.56 9.47
C ARG A 355 -10.89 -29.00 9.28
N ALA A 356 -9.97 -29.51 10.09
CA ALA A 356 -8.55 -29.13 10.11
C ALA A 356 -7.95 -28.99 8.69
N PRO A 357 -7.06 -28.01 8.45
CA PRO A 357 -6.36 -27.89 7.19
C PRO A 357 -5.58 -29.19 6.95
N LYS A 358 -5.81 -29.78 5.78
CA LYS A 358 -5.15 -31.01 5.35
C LYS A 358 -3.64 -30.83 5.46
N ARG A 359 -2.99 -31.54 6.39
CA ARG A 359 -1.52 -31.51 6.48
C ARG A 359 -0.99 -32.20 5.25
N VAL A 360 -0.05 -31.54 4.56
CA VAL A 360 0.66 -32.17 3.45
C VAL A 360 2.01 -32.65 3.99
N THR A 361 2.14 -33.97 4.13
CA THR A 361 3.40 -34.62 4.49
C THR A 361 4.14 -35.02 3.23
N VAL A 362 5.47 -34.94 3.27
CA VAL A 362 6.35 -35.44 2.22
C VAL A 362 7.10 -36.63 2.79
N GLU A 363 6.84 -37.82 2.24
CA GLU A 363 7.70 -38.98 2.46
C GLU A 363 8.91 -38.81 1.54
N GLN A 364 10.06 -38.50 2.14
CA GLN A 364 11.33 -38.38 1.45
C GLN A 364 12.12 -39.67 1.64
N MET A 365 12.55 -40.27 0.53
CA MET A 365 13.37 -41.47 0.52
C MET A 365 14.69 -41.16 -0.19
N MET A 366 15.81 -41.29 0.52
CA MET A 366 17.16 -41.14 -0.03
C MET A 366 17.83 -42.50 -0.06
N CYS A 367 18.38 -42.91 -1.21
CA CYS A 367 18.96 -44.23 -1.42
C CYS A 367 20.41 -44.12 -1.92
N THR A 368 21.21 -45.15 -1.66
CA THR A 368 22.61 -45.20 -2.08
C THR A 368 22.77 -45.66 -3.53
N ASP A 369 21.78 -46.36 -4.09
CA ASP A 369 21.73 -46.69 -5.51
C ASP A 369 21.06 -45.57 -6.33
N MET A 370 21.15 -45.64 -7.66
CA MET A 370 20.59 -44.63 -8.56
C MET A 370 19.09 -44.83 -8.90
N TYR A 371 18.48 -45.92 -8.46
CA TYR A 371 17.12 -46.33 -8.84
C TYR A 371 16.14 -46.37 -7.67
N CYS A 372 16.53 -45.85 -6.51
CA CYS A 372 15.76 -45.83 -5.28
C CYS A 372 15.33 -47.23 -4.80
N ARG A 373 16.25 -48.21 -4.81
CA ARG A 373 15.97 -49.62 -4.46
C ARG A 373 16.76 -50.14 -3.26
N GLU A 374 17.99 -49.69 -3.07
CA GLU A 374 18.95 -50.23 -2.11
C GLU A 374 19.51 -49.12 -1.21
N GLY A 375 19.76 -49.46 0.06
CA GLY A 375 20.31 -48.54 1.05
C GLY A 375 19.42 -47.31 1.31
N CYS A 376 18.10 -47.46 1.16
CA CYS A 376 17.14 -46.37 1.29
C CYS A 376 16.85 -46.00 2.75
N LYS A 377 16.94 -44.71 3.08
CA LYS A 377 16.49 -44.12 4.34
C LYS A 377 15.27 -43.23 4.08
N LYS A 378 14.20 -43.47 4.85
CA LYS A 378 12.97 -42.67 4.80
C LYS A 378 12.95 -41.61 5.89
N SER A 379 12.47 -40.43 5.53
CA SER A 379 12.24 -39.29 6.41
C SER A 379 10.86 -38.71 6.12
N LEU A 380 10.10 -38.38 7.17
CA LEU A 380 8.82 -37.70 7.02
C LEU A 380 9.03 -36.21 7.26
N LEU A 381 8.71 -35.40 6.25
CA LEU A 381 8.80 -33.94 6.31
C LEU A 381 7.40 -33.35 6.22
N THR A 382 7.20 -32.17 6.79
CA THR A 382 5.98 -31.39 6.57
C THR A 382 6.26 -30.38 5.47
N ALA A 383 5.39 -30.33 4.44
CA ALA A 383 5.56 -29.40 3.34
C ALA A 383 5.46 -27.94 3.84
N ASN A 384 6.19 -27.03 3.21
CA ASN A 384 6.30 -25.61 3.56
C ASN A 384 6.83 -25.32 4.98
N VAL A 385 7.51 -26.29 5.61
CA VAL A 385 8.21 -26.09 6.88
C VAL A 385 9.71 -26.00 6.63
N CYS A 386 10.33 -25.00 7.26
CA CYS A 386 11.78 -24.82 7.21
C CYS A 386 12.48 -25.66 8.28
N TYR A 387 13.36 -26.57 7.86
CA TYR A 387 14.17 -27.42 8.73
C TYR A 387 15.61 -26.92 8.77
N LYS A 388 16.17 -26.74 9.97
CA LYS A 388 17.58 -26.37 10.14
C LYS A 388 18.49 -27.57 9.87
N ASN A 389 19.53 -27.37 9.08
CA ASN A 389 20.55 -28.37 8.79
C ASN A 389 21.73 -28.20 9.76
N GLY A 390 22.46 -29.28 10.07
CA GLY A 390 23.55 -29.27 11.06
C GLY A 390 24.73 -28.34 10.75
N GLY A 391 24.82 -27.77 9.53
CA GLY A 391 25.88 -26.86 9.10
C GLY A 391 25.51 -25.37 9.10
N GLY A 392 24.46 -24.97 9.83
CA GLY A 392 23.99 -23.56 9.88
C GLY A 392 23.08 -23.14 8.71
N GLY A 393 22.91 -24.02 7.71
CA GLY A 393 21.93 -23.89 6.64
C GLY A 393 20.53 -24.39 7.02
N SER A 394 19.63 -24.42 6.06
CA SER A 394 18.27 -24.95 6.23
C SER A 394 17.73 -25.54 4.92
N SER A 395 16.65 -26.31 5.01
CA SER A 395 15.98 -26.89 3.86
C SER A 395 14.46 -26.81 3.99
N MET A 396 13.77 -26.66 2.86
CA MET A 396 12.32 -26.64 2.80
C MET A 396 11.84 -27.39 1.56
N THR A 397 10.74 -28.12 1.71
CA THR A 397 10.12 -28.89 0.63
C THR A 397 8.71 -28.38 0.35
N LYS A 398 8.38 -28.19 -0.93
CA LYS A 398 7.06 -27.74 -1.40
C LYS A 398 6.45 -28.78 -2.33
N CYS A 399 5.17 -29.08 -2.11
CA CYS A 399 4.37 -29.93 -2.98
C CYS A 399 3.65 -29.10 -4.04
N GLY A 400 3.80 -29.49 -5.30
CA GLY A 400 3.00 -29.00 -6.42
C GLY A 400 2.17 -30.14 -7.03
N PRO A 401 1.31 -29.85 -8.03
CA PRO A 401 0.34 -30.83 -8.56
C PRO A 401 0.94 -32.13 -9.12
N GLN A 402 2.20 -32.11 -9.56
CA GLN A 402 2.91 -33.28 -10.12
C GLN A 402 4.41 -33.29 -9.79
N LYS A 403 4.86 -32.36 -8.96
CA LYS A 403 6.28 -32.10 -8.71
C LYS A 403 6.50 -31.71 -7.26
N VAL A 404 7.67 -32.05 -6.75
CA VAL A 404 8.14 -31.68 -5.42
C VAL A 404 9.42 -30.86 -5.57
N LEU A 405 9.40 -29.66 -5.01
CA LEU A 405 10.53 -28.74 -5.00
C LEU A 405 11.21 -28.81 -3.64
N MET A 406 12.49 -29.18 -3.60
CA MET A 406 13.31 -29.20 -2.39
C MET A 406 14.40 -28.15 -2.51
N CYS A 407 14.39 -27.16 -1.63
CA CYS A 407 15.38 -26.08 -1.62
C CYS A 407 16.27 -26.17 -0.39
N SER A 408 17.57 -25.99 -0.58
CA SER A 408 18.56 -25.86 0.49
C SER A 408 19.15 -24.45 0.51
N TYR A 409 19.29 -23.89 1.71
CA TYR A 409 19.71 -22.52 1.96
C TYR A 409 20.95 -22.49 2.84
N SER A 410 21.84 -21.53 2.60
CA SER A 410 23.07 -21.33 3.40
C SER A 410 22.82 -20.69 4.76
N ASN A 411 21.59 -20.23 5.03
CA ASN A 411 21.15 -19.68 6.31
C ASN A 411 20.12 -20.61 7.00
N PRO A 412 19.82 -20.41 8.28
CA PRO A 412 18.98 -21.34 9.06
C PRO A 412 17.46 -21.05 8.99
N HIS A 413 17.01 -20.17 8.09
CA HIS A 413 15.61 -19.70 8.05
C HIS A 413 14.92 -19.83 6.68
N CYS A 414 15.49 -20.61 5.75
CA CYS A 414 14.94 -20.91 4.43
C CYS A 414 14.54 -19.69 3.58
N PHE A 415 15.36 -18.64 3.61
CA PHE A 415 15.16 -17.42 2.81
C PHE A 415 16.37 -17.12 1.91
N GLY A 416 16.21 -16.27 0.89
CA GLY A 416 17.29 -15.89 -0.01
C GLY A 416 17.62 -16.95 -1.08
N PRO A 417 18.73 -16.80 -1.84
CA PRO A 417 19.10 -17.70 -2.91
C PRO A 417 19.43 -19.10 -2.34
N GLY A 418 18.55 -20.05 -2.61
CA GLY A 418 18.71 -21.46 -2.26
C GLY A 418 18.97 -22.31 -3.50
N LEU A 419 19.71 -23.41 -3.33
CA LEU A 419 19.83 -24.43 -4.36
C LEU A 419 18.58 -25.31 -4.31
N CYS A 420 17.76 -25.25 -5.36
CA CYS A 420 16.53 -26.02 -5.45
C CYS A 420 16.65 -27.17 -6.44
N LEU A 421 16.17 -28.34 -6.02
CA LEU A 421 15.99 -29.51 -6.85
C LEU A 421 14.49 -29.75 -7.07
N GLU A 422 14.09 -29.88 -8.32
CA GLU A 422 12.74 -30.27 -8.70
C GLU A 422 12.72 -31.77 -9.02
N THR A 423 11.80 -32.51 -8.40
CA THR A 423 11.61 -33.95 -8.63
C THR A 423 10.14 -34.22 -8.96
N PRO A 424 9.82 -35.13 -9.90
CA PRO A 424 8.43 -35.52 -10.10
C PRO A 424 7.89 -36.26 -8.86
N ASP A 425 6.64 -35.99 -8.50
CA ASP A 425 6.01 -36.59 -7.30
C ASP A 425 5.96 -38.12 -7.42
N GLY A 426 6.46 -38.80 -6.39
CA GLY A 426 6.53 -40.27 -6.32
C GLY A 426 7.50 -40.92 -7.31
N LYS A 427 8.42 -40.16 -7.94
CA LYS A 427 9.42 -40.70 -8.85
C LYS A 427 10.83 -40.53 -8.33
N CYS A 428 11.66 -41.54 -8.59
CA CYS A 428 13.08 -41.52 -8.28
C CYS A 428 13.82 -40.53 -9.20
N ALA A 429 14.71 -39.74 -8.63
CA ALA A 429 15.58 -38.80 -9.32
C ALA A 429 17.02 -38.90 -8.81
N PRO A 430 18.05 -38.69 -9.65
CA PRO A 430 19.43 -38.63 -9.21
C PRO A 430 19.64 -37.52 -8.17
N TYR A 431 20.33 -37.82 -7.08
CA TYR A 431 20.64 -36.85 -6.03
C TYR A 431 21.95 -37.18 -5.34
N PHE A 432 22.94 -36.29 -5.51
CA PHE A 432 24.31 -36.48 -5.00
C PHE A 432 24.89 -37.84 -5.45
N LEU A 433 25.54 -38.59 -4.55
CA LEU A 433 26.11 -39.92 -4.80
C LEU A 433 25.06 -41.06 -4.79
N GLY A 434 23.78 -40.76 -5.04
CA GLY A 434 22.70 -41.73 -5.00
C GLY A 434 21.43 -41.20 -5.66
N SER A 435 20.28 -41.50 -5.06
CA SER A 435 18.98 -41.06 -5.57
C SER A 435 18.04 -40.59 -4.47
N ILE A 436 17.05 -39.78 -4.87
CA ILE A 436 15.98 -39.28 -4.00
C ILE A 436 14.62 -39.49 -4.64
N MET A 437 13.63 -39.82 -3.83
CA MET A 437 12.22 -39.84 -4.21
C MET A 437 11.42 -39.10 -3.15
N ASN A 438 10.61 -38.13 -3.58
CA ASN A 438 9.72 -37.40 -2.69
C ASN A 438 8.28 -37.71 -3.07
N THR A 439 7.46 -38.09 -2.10
CA THR A 439 6.04 -38.40 -2.31
C THR A 439 5.18 -37.49 -1.44
N CYS A 440 4.34 -36.68 -2.05
CA CYS A 440 3.39 -35.82 -1.34
C CYS A 440 2.16 -36.62 -0.91
N GLN A 441 1.88 -36.62 0.39
CA GLN A 441 0.70 -37.23 0.98
C GLN A 441 -0.22 -36.11 1.47
N TYR A 442 -1.44 -36.09 0.93
CA TYR A 442 -2.46 -35.11 1.25
C TYR A 442 -3.45 -35.77 2.24
N THR A 443 -3.26 -35.54 3.55
CA THR A 443 -4.18 -36.07 4.59
C THR A 443 -5.26 -35.08 4.91
#